data_AF-A0AAD3VYZ7-F1
#
_entry.id   AF-A0AAD3VYZ7-F1
#
_cell.length_a   1.000
_cell.length_b   1.000
_cell.length_c   1.000
_cell.angle_alpha   90.00
_cell.angle_beta   90.00
_cell.angle_gamma   90.00
#
_symmetry.space_group_name_H-M   'P 1'
#
loop_
_entity.id
_entity.type
_entity.pdbx_description
1 polymer ?
#
loop_
_entity_poly.entity_id
_entity_poly.type
_entity_poly.pdbx_seq_one_letter_code
_entity_poly.pdbx_strand_id
1 'polypeptide(L)'
;MTSRLLSAAGFLTKIPVPGWALMDQASLAASPPYFPAVGAGIGIGLAAFDRLVARLFPLPVACILDLVLLFVVTGGMHCDGLIDTADGLLGGTTREDALHIMRDSRIGAMGAIAAVLLILAKYALLISLPVLLSGTWRLAVSEISNSLCKTSAGALQIGIVKLRITGFPGRLNLAGSLLPFHILPLRGRLPALLLAPVMGRWVMLLAISIFPYARKENGMGIVFASSGREFGKAQGQKQEQEQGRRAVHDQGKGQNQKQGNDRRLRSRLYVSAVVTVILGTVVAGTRGALAFTLCSLVTLLWGRRVSAFLGGLTGDIYGALCEICEVVTLLVFCVGI
;
A
#
# COMPACT_ATOMS: atom_id res chain seq x y z
N MET A 1 -12.22 17.99 -2.10
CA MET A 1 -12.02 16.55 -1.83
C MET A 1 -11.97 15.77 -3.14
N THR A 2 -12.95 15.99 -4.01
CA THR A 2 -13.08 15.38 -5.34
C THR A 2 -11.89 15.64 -6.26
N SER A 3 -11.35 16.86 -6.30
CA SER A 3 -10.16 17.18 -7.11
C SER A 3 -8.97 16.29 -6.77
N ARG A 4 -8.64 16.14 -5.48
CA ARG A 4 -7.50 15.34 -5.00
C ARG A 4 -7.64 13.86 -5.28
N LEU A 5 -8.84 13.30 -5.17
CA LEU A 5 -9.09 11.89 -5.51
C LEU A 5 -8.92 11.65 -7.02
N LEU A 6 -9.43 12.57 -7.85
CA LEU A 6 -9.27 12.50 -9.30
C LEU A 6 -7.81 12.70 -9.73
N SER A 7 -7.06 13.60 -9.09
CA SER A 7 -5.62 13.74 -9.32
C SER A 7 -4.87 12.45 -8.94
N ALA A 8 -5.22 11.82 -7.81
CA ALA A 8 -4.65 10.52 -7.45
C ALA A 8 -5.00 9.42 -8.46
N ALA A 9 -6.24 9.37 -8.93
CA ALA A 9 -6.69 8.39 -9.91
C ALA A 9 -5.96 8.56 -11.25
N GLY A 10 -5.85 9.78 -11.76
CA GLY A 10 -5.11 10.06 -13.00
C GLY A 10 -3.60 9.89 -12.88
N PHE A 11 -3.04 10.04 -11.67
CA PHE A 11 -1.63 9.76 -11.42
C PHE A 11 -1.31 8.26 -11.34
N LEU A 12 -2.22 7.45 -10.78
CA LEU A 12 -1.99 6.02 -10.52
C LEU A 12 -2.58 5.08 -11.58
N THR A 13 -3.42 5.60 -12.49
CA THR A 13 -4.13 4.80 -13.49
C THR A 13 -4.14 5.49 -14.85
N LYS A 14 -4.30 4.70 -15.92
CA LYS A 14 -4.60 5.20 -17.28
C LYS A 14 -6.09 5.42 -17.53
N ILE A 15 -6.94 5.34 -16.50
CA ILE A 15 -8.36 5.62 -16.64
C ILE A 15 -8.51 7.12 -16.92
N PRO A 16 -9.21 7.51 -18.01
CA PRO A 16 -9.35 8.91 -18.37
C PRO A 16 -10.07 9.67 -17.25
N VAL A 17 -9.36 10.64 -16.68
CA VAL A 17 -9.91 11.61 -15.72
C VAL A 17 -10.01 12.98 -16.38
N PRO A 18 -10.92 13.86 -15.94
CA PRO A 18 -11.02 15.21 -16.50
C PRO A 18 -9.70 15.97 -16.41
N GLY A 19 -9.25 16.57 -17.51
CA GLY A 19 -7.92 17.20 -17.61
C GLY A 19 -7.65 18.29 -16.57
N TRP A 20 -8.67 19.01 -16.12
CA TRP A 20 -8.54 20.01 -15.05
C TRP A 20 -8.04 19.41 -13.72
N ALA A 21 -8.33 18.13 -13.45
CA ALA A 21 -7.89 17.46 -12.23
C ALA A 21 -6.39 17.12 -12.24
N LEU A 22 -5.76 17.07 -13.43
CA LEU A 22 -4.34 16.81 -13.61
C LEU A 22 -3.50 18.10 -13.69
N MET A 23 -4.13 19.23 -14.03
CA MET A 23 -3.45 20.53 -14.13
C MET A 23 -3.17 21.17 -12.76
N ASP A 24 -3.96 20.81 -11.73
CA ASP A 24 -3.77 21.35 -10.38
C ASP A 24 -2.69 20.58 -9.60
N GLN A 25 -1.44 21.07 -9.72
CA GLN A 25 -0.28 20.54 -9.01
C GLN A 25 -0.45 20.56 -7.48
N ALA A 26 -1.20 21.51 -6.92
CA ALA A 26 -1.46 21.58 -5.49
C ALA A 26 -2.42 20.46 -5.04
N SER A 27 -3.44 20.15 -5.85
CA SER A 27 -4.30 18.99 -5.61
C SER A 27 -3.54 17.67 -5.76
N LEU A 28 -2.67 17.55 -6.76
CA LEU A 28 -1.84 16.36 -6.95
C LEU A 28 -0.91 16.15 -5.75
N ALA A 29 -0.18 17.17 -5.31
CA ALA A 29 0.72 17.06 -4.17
C ALA A 29 0.00 16.71 -2.85
N ALA A 30 -1.26 17.16 -2.70
CA ALA A 30 -2.11 16.86 -1.55
C ALA A 30 -2.94 15.56 -1.69
N SER A 31 -2.77 14.82 -2.77
CA SER A 31 -3.49 13.58 -3.11
C SER A 31 -3.02 12.28 -2.46
N PRO A 32 -1.77 12.10 -1.96
CA PRO A 32 -1.28 10.81 -1.47
C PRO A 32 -2.19 10.09 -0.45
N PRO A 33 -2.86 10.77 0.51
CA PRO A 33 -3.78 10.08 1.43
C PRO A 33 -4.93 9.32 0.76
N TYR A 34 -5.23 9.61 -0.50
CA TYR A 34 -6.26 8.94 -1.31
C TYR A 34 -5.74 7.77 -2.14
N PHE A 35 -4.42 7.52 -2.18
CA PHE A 35 -3.86 6.42 -2.97
C PHE A 35 -4.47 5.05 -2.59
N PRO A 36 -4.63 4.68 -1.29
CA PRO A 36 -5.27 3.41 -0.94
C PRO A 36 -6.71 3.29 -1.44
N ALA A 37 -7.45 4.40 -1.53
CA ALA A 37 -8.80 4.42 -2.07
C ALA A 37 -8.81 4.16 -3.59
N VAL A 38 -7.84 4.70 -4.33
CA VAL A 38 -7.64 4.35 -5.75
C VAL A 38 -7.29 2.87 -5.89
N GLY A 39 -6.42 2.35 -5.03
CA GLY A 39 -6.13 0.91 -4.94
C GLY A 39 -7.38 0.07 -4.71
N ALA A 40 -8.29 0.50 -3.82
CA ALA A 40 -9.56 -0.20 -3.59
C ALA A 40 -10.44 -0.21 -4.84
N GLY A 41 -10.49 0.89 -5.59
CA GLY A 41 -11.19 0.96 -6.88
C GLY A 41 -10.63 -0.04 -7.91
N ILE A 42 -9.30 -0.09 -8.05
CA ILE A 42 -8.62 -1.07 -8.92
C ILE A 42 -8.94 -2.50 -8.47
N GLY A 43 -8.83 -2.78 -7.17
CA GLY A 43 -9.08 -4.11 -6.60
C GLY A 43 -10.53 -4.59 -6.76
N ILE A 44 -11.52 -3.69 -6.60
CA ILE A 44 -12.93 -4.00 -6.89
C ILE A 44 -13.11 -4.33 -8.37
N GLY A 45 -12.51 -3.55 -9.26
CA GLY A 45 -12.53 -3.81 -10.70
C GLY A 45 -11.94 -5.17 -11.07
N LEU A 46 -10.77 -5.50 -10.50
CA LEU A 46 -10.13 -6.81 -10.68
C LEU A 46 -11.00 -7.95 -10.16
N ALA A 47 -11.53 -7.84 -8.94
CA ALA A 47 -12.37 -8.90 -8.37
C ALA A 47 -13.66 -9.13 -9.18
N ALA A 48 -14.27 -8.05 -9.70
CA ALA A 48 -15.44 -8.15 -10.57
C ALA A 48 -15.09 -8.78 -11.92
N PHE A 49 -13.96 -8.40 -12.49
CA PHE A 49 -13.46 -8.95 -13.75
C PHE A 49 -13.09 -10.43 -13.62
N ASP A 50 -12.32 -10.81 -12.59
CA ASP A 50 -11.96 -12.20 -12.26
C ASP A 50 -13.22 -13.08 -12.18
N ARG A 51 -14.27 -12.60 -11.49
CA ARG A 51 -15.56 -13.29 -11.37
C ARG A 51 -16.24 -13.50 -12.72
N LEU A 52 -16.02 -12.62 -13.70
CA LEU A 52 -16.54 -12.77 -15.06
C LEU A 52 -15.66 -13.72 -15.87
N VAL A 53 -14.35 -13.48 -15.95
CA VAL A 53 -13.45 -14.28 -16.79
C VAL A 53 -13.29 -15.71 -16.30
N ALA A 54 -13.33 -15.96 -14.99
CA ALA A 54 -13.26 -17.31 -14.45
C ALA A 54 -14.54 -18.14 -14.68
N ARG A 55 -15.63 -17.53 -15.17
CA ARG A 55 -16.81 -18.26 -15.69
C ARG A 55 -16.69 -18.59 -17.18
N LEU A 56 -15.91 -17.80 -17.91
CA LEU A 56 -15.77 -17.91 -19.37
C LEU A 56 -14.55 -18.73 -19.78
N PHE A 57 -13.52 -18.76 -18.92
CA PHE A 57 -12.22 -19.35 -19.23
C PHE A 57 -11.71 -20.25 -18.10
N PRO A 58 -10.81 -21.21 -18.40
CA PRO A 58 -10.08 -21.96 -17.38
C PRO A 58 -9.28 -21.04 -16.45
N LEU A 59 -9.10 -21.47 -15.20
CA LEU A 59 -8.42 -20.68 -14.17
C LEU A 59 -7.04 -20.12 -14.59
N PRO A 60 -6.14 -20.90 -15.24
CA PRO A 60 -4.88 -20.36 -15.76
C PRO A 60 -5.05 -19.12 -16.65
N VAL A 61 -6.04 -19.18 -17.56
CA VAL A 61 -6.33 -18.10 -18.51
C VAL A 61 -6.91 -16.90 -17.77
N ALA A 62 -7.83 -17.12 -16.83
CA ALA A 62 -8.37 -16.06 -15.98
C ALA A 62 -7.26 -15.30 -15.21
N CYS A 63 -6.31 -16.02 -14.60
CA CYS A 63 -5.15 -15.39 -13.94
C CYS A 63 -4.34 -14.49 -14.87
N ILE A 64 -4.08 -14.94 -16.10
CA ILE A 64 -3.34 -14.13 -17.09
C ILE A 64 -4.14 -12.88 -17.44
N LEU A 65 -5.45 -13.03 -17.69
CA LEU A 65 -6.34 -11.91 -18.01
C LEU A 65 -6.41 -10.89 -16.86
N ASP A 66 -6.42 -11.33 -15.60
CA ASP A 66 -6.38 -10.45 -14.43
C ASP A 66 -5.09 -9.61 -14.38
N LEU A 67 -3.94 -10.24 -14.67
CA LEU A 67 -2.65 -9.54 -14.73
C LEU A 67 -2.60 -8.54 -15.89
N VAL A 68 -3.13 -8.93 -17.05
CA VAL A 68 -3.26 -8.02 -18.21
C VAL A 68 -4.13 -6.83 -17.85
N LEU A 69 -5.29 -7.06 -17.22
CA LEU A 69 -6.18 -5.97 -16.80
C LEU A 69 -5.46 -5.03 -15.81
N LEU A 70 -4.74 -5.58 -14.83
CA LEU A 70 -3.97 -4.78 -13.87
C LEU A 70 -2.93 -3.90 -14.58
N PHE A 71 -2.18 -4.44 -15.53
CA PHE A 71 -1.20 -3.66 -16.30
C PHE A 71 -1.85 -2.61 -17.21
N VAL A 72 -2.98 -2.91 -17.84
CA VAL A 72 -3.70 -1.95 -18.68
C VAL A 72 -4.24 -0.79 -17.83
N VAL A 73 -4.88 -1.10 -16.69
CA VAL A 73 -5.47 -0.09 -15.79
C VAL A 73 -4.41 0.80 -15.16
N THR A 74 -3.29 0.24 -14.72
CA THR A 74 -2.18 0.99 -14.13
C THR A 74 -1.23 1.58 -15.16
N GLY A 75 -1.39 1.20 -16.43
CA GLY A 75 -0.51 1.57 -17.51
C GLY A 75 0.90 0.98 -17.45
N GLY A 76 1.15 0.02 -16.56
CA GLY A 76 2.46 -0.61 -16.36
C GLY A 76 3.46 0.22 -15.56
N MET A 77 3.08 1.40 -15.06
CA MET A 77 4.01 2.37 -14.42
C MET A 77 4.72 1.80 -13.19
N HIS A 78 4.08 0.90 -12.46
CA HIS A 78 4.69 0.27 -11.28
C HIS A 78 5.70 -0.82 -11.66
N CYS A 79 5.38 -1.61 -12.69
CA CYS A 79 6.28 -2.62 -13.24
C CYS A 79 7.51 -1.96 -13.88
N ASP A 80 7.31 -0.85 -14.59
CA ASP A 80 8.38 0.01 -15.12
C ASP A 80 9.30 0.47 -13.98
N GLY A 81 8.71 0.98 -12.89
CA GLY A 81 9.47 1.33 -11.69
C GLY A 81 10.26 0.18 -11.07
N LEU A 82 9.74 -1.06 -11.11
CA LEU A 82 10.49 -2.25 -10.68
C LEU A 82 11.67 -2.55 -11.61
N ILE A 83 11.48 -2.46 -12.92
CA ILE A 83 12.51 -2.68 -13.94
C ILE A 83 13.66 -1.69 -13.73
N ASP A 84 13.34 -0.39 -13.70
CA ASP A 84 14.33 0.68 -13.49
C ASP A 84 15.04 0.52 -12.15
N THR A 85 14.30 0.18 -11.10
CA THR A 85 14.87 -0.02 -9.77
C THR A 85 15.84 -1.21 -9.76
N ALA A 86 15.49 -2.31 -10.43
CA ALA A 86 16.35 -3.49 -10.51
C ALA A 86 17.61 -3.20 -11.33
N ASP A 87 17.49 -2.56 -12.49
CA ASP A 87 18.65 -2.17 -13.30
C ASP A 87 19.55 -1.18 -12.57
N GLY A 88 18.99 -0.17 -11.92
CA GLY A 88 19.77 0.80 -11.16
C GLY A 88 20.46 0.19 -9.92
N LEU A 89 19.73 -0.55 -9.09
CA LEU A 89 20.27 -1.06 -7.81
C LEU A 89 21.16 -2.29 -7.96
N LEU A 90 20.96 -3.11 -9.00
CA LEU A 90 21.71 -4.35 -9.21
C LEU A 90 22.77 -4.20 -10.32
N GLY A 91 22.61 -3.24 -11.23
CA GLY A 91 23.60 -2.92 -12.27
C GLY A 91 24.53 -1.75 -11.92
N GLY A 92 24.10 -0.80 -11.09
CA GLY A 92 24.92 0.34 -10.66
C GLY A 92 25.84 0.02 -9.49
N THR A 93 27.10 0.48 -9.54
CA THR A 93 28.06 0.31 -8.44
C THR A 93 28.09 1.53 -7.51
N THR A 94 27.87 2.73 -8.05
CA THR A 94 27.77 3.98 -7.29
C THR A 94 26.33 4.50 -7.28
N ARG A 95 26.05 5.47 -6.40
CA ARG A 95 24.75 6.15 -6.34
C ARG A 95 24.44 6.86 -7.66
N GLU A 96 25.42 7.56 -8.22
CA GLU A 96 25.30 8.35 -9.43
C GLU A 96 24.99 7.44 -10.63
N ASP A 97 25.69 6.31 -10.74
CA ASP A 97 25.45 5.30 -11.78
C ASP A 97 24.04 4.71 -11.66
N ALA A 98 23.64 4.29 -10.46
CA ALA A 98 22.31 3.74 -10.22
C ALA A 98 21.19 4.72 -10.60
N LEU A 99 21.34 6.01 -10.23
CA LEU A 99 20.36 7.05 -10.57
C LEU A 99 20.38 7.42 -12.05
N HIS A 100 21.53 7.31 -12.72
CA HIS A 100 21.65 7.50 -14.16
C HIS A 100 20.95 6.36 -14.92
N ILE A 101 21.19 5.11 -14.51
CA ILE A 101 20.55 3.92 -15.11
C ILE A 101 19.03 4.01 -14.96
N MET A 102 18.50 4.37 -13.78
CA MET A 102 17.05 4.56 -13.57
C MET A 102 16.42 5.71 -14.37
N ARG A 103 17.21 6.52 -15.09
CA ARG A 103 16.70 7.55 -16.01
C ARG A 103 16.82 7.14 -17.46
N ASP A 104 17.57 6.08 -17.73
CA ASP A 104 17.70 5.52 -19.04
C ASP A 104 16.40 4.80 -19.40
N SER A 105 15.92 4.99 -20.61
CA SER A 105 14.70 4.31 -21.10
C SER A 105 14.98 2.87 -21.57
N ARG A 106 16.25 2.48 -21.65
CA ARG A 106 16.67 1.15 -22.06
C ARG A 106 16.54 0.17 -20.89
N ILE A 107 15.92 -0.97 -21.17
CA ILE A 107 15.82 -2.09 -20.22
C ILE A 107 17.15 -2.85 -20.21
N GLY A 108 17.70 -3.04 -19.01
CA GLY A 108 18.87 -3.88 -18.75
C GLY A 108 18.48 -5.32 -18.42
N ALA A 109 19.50 -6.18 -18.27
CA ALA A 109 19.30 -7.59 -17.98
C ALA A 109 18.62 -7.83 -16.62
N MET A 110 18.98 -7.02 -15.60
CA MET A 110 18.45 -7.19 -14.25
C MET A 110 16.98 -6.77 -14.17
N GLY A 111 16.61 -5.69 -14.87
CA GLY A 111 15.23 -5.23 -15.02
C GLY A 111 14.37 -6.26 -15.74
N ALA A 112 14.86 -6.81 -16.85
CA ALA A 112 14.15 -7.88 -17.58
C ALA A 112 13.93 -9.13 -16.71
N ILE A 113 14.96 -9.59 -16.00
CA ILE A 113 14.85 -10.72 -15.06
C ILE A 113 13.83 -10.42 -13.96
N ALA A 114 13.88 -9.22 -13.37
CA ALA A 114 12.95 -8.81 -12.32
C ALA A 114 11.49 -8.80 -12.80
N ALA A 115 11.22 -8.28 -14.01
CA ALA A 115 9.88 -8.28 -14.59
C ALA A 115 9.35 -9.70 -14.83
N VAL A 116 10.19 -10.59 -15.39
CA VAL A 116 9.80 -11.99 -15.61
C VAL A 116 9.49 -12.69 -14.29
N LEU A 117 10.37 -12.56 -13.29
CA LEU A 117 10.16 -13.16 -11.98
C LEU A 117 8.93 -12.60 -11.27
N LEU A 118 8.67 -11.29 -11.39
CA LEU A 118 7.47 -10.65 -10.84
C LEU A 118 6.20 -11.25 -11.45
N ILE A 119 6.11 -11.30 -12.79
CA ILE A 119 4.93 -11.80 -13.50
C ILE A 119 4.70 -13.28 -13.17
N LEU A 120 5.76 -14.09 -13.19
CA LEU A 120 5.69 -15.50 -12.82
C LEU A 120 5.26 -15.69 -11.37
N ALA A 121 5.81 -14.93 -10.43
CA ALA A 121 5.42 -14.99 -9.03
C ALA A 121 3.95 -14.63 -8.83
N LYS A 122 3.49 -13.53 -9.44
CA LYS A 122 2.08 -13.11 -9.36
C LYS A 122 1.16 -14.18 -9.96
N TYR A 123 1.48 -14.70 -11.13
CA TYR A 123 0.71 -15.77 -11.77
C TYR A 123 0.65 -17.04 -10.91
N ALA A 124 1.80 -17.50 -10.41
CA ALA A 124 1.90 -18.68 -9.57
C ALA A 124 1.13 -18.54 -8.25
N LEU A 125 1.16 -17.35 -7.63
CA LEU A 125 0.38 -17.08 -6.44
C LEU A 125 -1.11 -17.02 -6.76
N LEU A 126 -1.52 -16.32 -7.82
CA LEU A 126 -2.93 -16.23 -8.22
C LEU A 126 -3.55 -17.60 -8.49
N ILE A 127 -2.87 -18.47 -9.23
CA ILE A 127 -3.38 -19.81 -9.53
C ILE A 127 -3.46 -20.70 -8.28
N SER A 128 -2.62 -20.43 -7.28
CA SER A 128 -2.59 -21.16 -6.01
C SER A 128 -3.67 -20.69 -5.02
N LEU A 129 -4.34 -19.57 -5.29
CA LEU A 129 -5.41 -19.08 -4.42
C LEU A 129 -6.67 -19.94 -4.55
N PRO A 130 -7.32 -20.28 -3.42
CA PRO A 130 -8.56 -21.05 -3.48
C PRO A 130 -9.66 -20.25 -4.17
N VAL A 131 -10.26 -20.87 -5.18
CA VAL A 131 -11.31 -20.28 -6.02
C VAL A 131 -12.68 -20.69 -5.50
N LEU A 132 -13.46 -19.72 -5.03
CA LEU A 132 -14.86 -19.90 -4.63
C LEU A 132 -15.78 -19.90 -5.88
N LEU A 133 -15.64 -20.88 -6.76
CA LEU A 133 -16.57 -21.11 -7.87
C LEU A 133 -17.42 -22.36 -7.57
N SER A 134 -18.74 -22.12 -7.43
CA SER A 134 -19.86 -23.08 -7.41
C SER A 134 -19.88 -24.18 -6.33
N GLY A 135 -20.90 -24.14 -5.46
CA GLY A 135 -21.42 -25.34 -4.78
C GLY A 135 -20.88 -25.69 -3.39
N THR A 136 -19.80 -25.06 -2.91
CA THR A 136 -19.22 -25.35 -1.59
C THR A 136 -19.68 -24.38 -0.49
N TRP A 137 -20.98 -24.09 -0.43
CA TRP A 137 -21.59 -23.59 0.81
C TRP A 137 -21.25 -24.53 1.98
N ARG A 138 -21.01 -25.82 1.70
CA ARG A 138 -20.47 -26.82 2.65
C ARG A 138 -19.10 -26.47 3.23
N LEU A 139 -18.19 -25.83 2.49
CA LEU A 139 -16.89 -25.40 3.02
C LEU A 139 -17.05 -24.17 3.91
N ALA A 140 -17.85 -23.19 3.47
CA ALA A 140 -18.23 -22.05 4.28
C ALA A 140 -18.97 -22.47 5.57
N VAL A 141 -19.89 -23.44 5.49
CA VAL A 141 -20.59 -24.02 6.66
C VAL A 141 -19.66 -24.85 7.53
N SER A 142 -18.72 -25.60 6.96
CA SER A 142 -17.70 -26.33 7.74
C SER A 142 -16.74 -25.39 8.46
N GLU A 143 -16.41 -24.24 7.87
CA GLU A 143 -15.59 -23.21 8.51
C GLU A 143 -16.38 -22.44 9.57
N ILE A 144 -17.66 -22.14 9.33
CA ILE A 144 -18.56 -21.61 10.35
C ILE A 144 -18.65 -22.60 11.52
N SER A 145 -18.84 -23.89 11.23
CA SER A 145 -18.92 -24.95 12.24
C SER A 145 -17.61 -25.12 13.00
N ASN A 146 -16.45 -25.07 12.32
CA ASN A 146 -15.13 -25.18 12.95
C ASN A 146 -14.76 -23.93 13.74
N SER A 147 -15.17 -22.74 13.29
CA SER A 147 -14.95 -21.49 14.03
C SER A 147 -15.83 -21.47 15.28
N LEU A 148 -17.11 -21.83 15.18
CA LEU A 148 -18.02 -21.97 16.32
C LEU A 148 -17.54 -23.03 17.33
N CYS A 149 -17.04 -24.18 16.86
CA CYS A 149 -16.50 -25.25 17.70
C CYS A 149 -15.25 -24.82 18.48
N LYS A 150 -14.36 -24.03 17.84
CA LYS A 150 -13.18 -23.46 18.51
C LYS A 150 -13.56 -22.35 19.50
N THR A 151 -14.62 -21.58 19.24
CA THR A 151 -15.14 -20.59 20.19
C THR A 151 -15.77 -21.25 21.42
N SER A 152 -16.50 -22.37 21.26
CA SER A 152 -17.04 -23.12 22.38
C SER A 152 -15.95 -23.79 23.22
N ALA A 153 -14.90 -24.34 22.59
CA ALA A 153 -13.77 -24.94 23.30
C ALA A 153 -12.95 -23.88 24.06
N GLY A 154 -12.67 -22.72 23.43
CA GLY A 154 -11.95 -21.62 24.08
C GLY A 154 -12.74 -20.96 25.23
N ALA A 155 -14.05 -20.78 25.07
CA ALA A 155 -14.93 -20.27 26.12
C ALA A 155 -15.07 -21.26 27.30
N LEU A 156 -15.13 -22.57 27.02
CA LEU A 156 -15.15 -23.61 28.04
C LEU A 156 -13.82 -23.71 28.79
N GLN A 157 -12.68 -23.60 28.08
CA GLN A 157 -11.34 -23.61 28.70
C GLN A 157 -11.15 -22.41 29.64
N ILE A 158 -11.55 -21.21 29.21
CA ILE A 158 -11.47 -19.99 30.04
C ILE A 158 -12.45 -20.07 31.22
N GLY A 159 -13.66 -20.63 31.01
CA GLY A 159 -14.62 -20.88 32.08
C GLY A 159 -14.11 -21.85 33.14
N ILE A 160 -13.49 -22.97 32.73
CA ILE A 160 -12.93 -23.99 33.62
C ILE A 160 -11.69 -23.46 34.38
N VAL A 161 -10.80 -22.72 33.71
CA VAL A 161 -9.63 -22.11 34.37
C VAL A 161 -10.07 -21.07 35.40
N LYS A 162 -11.12 -20.29 35.12
CA LYS A 162 -11.67 -19.28 36.04
C LYS A 162 -12.40 -19.92 37.23
N LEU A 163 -13.09 -21.05 37.02
CA LEU A 163 -13.72 -21.85 38.08
C LEU A 163 -12.71 -22.55 39.02
N ARG A 164 -11.51 -22.86 38.53
CA ARG A 164 -10.47 -23.55 39.33
C ARG A 164 -9.61 -22.61 40.18
N ILE A 165 -9.58 -21.31 39.86
CA ILE A 165 -8.68 -20.34 40.51
C ILE A 165 -9.37 -19.48 41.58
N THR A 166 -10.71 -19.39 41.62
CA THR A 166 -11.41 -18.57 42.62
C THR A 166 -12.55 -19.33 43.30
N GLY A 167 -12.27 -19.90 44.47
CA GLY A 167 -13.31 -20.26 45.43
C GLY A 167 -13.70 -19.02 46.25
N PHE A 168 -14.78 -18.32 45.89
CA PHE A 168 -15.50 -17.40 46.80
C PHE A 168 -16.88 -17.02 46.23
N PRO A 169 -17.94 -16.96 47.07
CA PRO A 169 -19.28 -16.55 46.65
C PRO A 169 -19.42 -15.02 46.71
N GLY A 170 -19.79 -14.39 45.60
CA GLY A 170 -19.98 -12.94 45.56
C GLY A 170 -20.62 -12.46 44.25
N ARG A 171 -21.74 -11.77 44.39
CA ARG A 171 -22.57 -11.18 43.32
C ARG A 171 -22.05 -9.77 43.03
N LEU A 172 -21.65 -9.44 41.79
CA LEU A 172 -22.11 -8.27 41.01
C LEU A 172 -21.33 -8.05 39.68
N ASN A 173 -22.12 -8.00 38.60
CA ASN A 173 -22.16 -7.04 37.48
C ASN A 173 -20.91 -6.57 36.68
N LEU A 174 -21.01 -6.86 35.37
CA LEU A 174 -20.92 -5.95 34.21
C LEU A 174 -19.56 -5.30 33.86
N ALA A 175 -18.76 -5.97 33.03
CA ALA A 175 -17.95 -5.34 31.99
C ALA A 175 -17.36 -6.40 31.04
N GLY A 176 -17.56 -6.23 29.73
CA GLY A 176 -16.72 -6.89 28.73
C GLY A 176 -17.33 -8.08 28.00
N SER A 177 -18.57 -7.97 27.51
CA SER A 177 -18.94 -8.63 26.26
C SER A 177 -18.21 -7.92 25.10
N LEU A 178 -16.91 -8.17 24.99
CA LEU A 178 -16.15 -7.84 23.79
C LEU A 178 -16.77 -8.64 22.65
N LEU A 179 -17.53 -7.92 21.82
CA LEU A 179 -18.16 -8.37 20.58
C LEU A 179 -17.30 -9.43 19.88
N PRO A 180 -17.83 -10.62 19.53
CA PRO A 180 -17.13 -11.53 18.66
C PRO A 180 -17.13 -10.90 17.27
N PHE A 181 -16.04 -10.24 16.91
CA PHE A 181 -15.71 -9.87 15.53
C PHE A 181 -15.47 -11.16 14.73
N HIS A 182 -16.55 -11.85 14.37
CA HIS A 182 -16.58 -12.88 13.34
C HIS A 182 -17.45 -12.38 12.19
N ILE A 183 -17.07 -11.24 11.61
CA ILE A 183 -17.39 -10.96 10.21
C ILE A 183 -16.60 -12.02 9.43
N LEU A 184 -17.29 -12.94 8.78
CA LEU A 184 -16.68 -14.08 8.08
C LEU A 184 -15.60 -13.56 7.13
N PRO A 185 -14.29 -13.71 7.42
CA PRO A 185 -13.27 -13.20 6.54
C PRO A 185 -13.38 -13.98 5.25
N LEU A 186 -13.64 -13.28 4.15
CA LEU A 186 -13.63 -13.92 2.84
C LEU A 186 -12.23 -14.54 2.70
N ARG A 187 -12.17 -15.88 2.63
CA ARG A 187 -10.95 -16.61 2.32
C ARG A 187 -10.88 -16.77 0.81
N GLY A 188 -9.69 -16.61 0.24
CA GLY A 188 -9.41 -16.97 -1.15
C GLY A 188 -9.21 -15.78 -2.08
N ARG A 189 -9.54 -16.01 -3.35
CA ARG A 189 -9.05 -15.20 -4.48
C ARG A 189 -9.54 -13.76 -4.50
N LEU A 190 -10.84 -13.51 -4.30
CA LEU A 190 -11.41 -12.16 -4.43
C LEU A 190 -10.86 -11.14 -3.42
N PRO A 191 -10.72 -11.47 -2.12
CA PRO A 191 -10.12 -10.56 -1.13
C PRO A 191 -8.64 -10.29 -1.41
N ALA A 192 -7.90 -11.27 -1.93
CA ALA A 192 -6.52 -11.09 -2.32
C ALA A 192 -6.40 -10.11 -3.49
N LEU A 193 -7.24 -10.26 -4.53
CA LEU A 193 -7.33 -9.35 -5.67
C LEU A 193 -7.78 -7.94 -5.26
N LEU A 194 -8.66 -7.83 -4.26
CA LEU A 194 -9.09 -6.53 -3.73
C LEU A 194 -7.97 -5.85 -2.93
N LEU A 195 -7.32 -6.57 -2.01
CA LEU A 195 -6.36 -5.98 -1.08
C LEU A 195 -4.98 -5.77 -1.68
N ALA A 196 -4.54 -6.56 -2.66
CA ALA A 196 -3.20 -6.39 -3.24
C ALA A 196 -2.98 -4.96 -3.79
N PRO A 197 -3.85 -4.39 -4.64
CA PRO A 197 -3.68 -3.02 -5.10
C PRO A 197 -3.78 -1.99 -3.96
N VAL A 198 -4.66 -2.21 -2.97
CA VAL A 198 -4.78 -1.35 -1.77
C VAL A 198 -3.46 -1.29 -1.01
N MET A 199 -2.84 -2.44 -0.75
CA MET A 199 -1.56 -2.52 -0.04
C MET A 199 -0.44 -1.86 -0.83
N GLY A 200 -0.38 -2.06 -2.16
CA GLY A 200 0.57 -1.37 -3.02
C GLY A 200 0.49 0.16 -2.87
N ARG A 201 -0.73 0.72 -2.84
CA ARG A 201 -0.91 2.17 -2.76
C ARG A 201 -0.71 2.71 -1.34
N TRP A 202 -0.97 1.89 -0.32
CA TRP A 202 -0.61 2.18 1.06
C TRP A 202 0.91 2.30 1.23
N VAL A 203 1.69 1.38 0.67
CA VAL A 203 3.15 1.43 0.84
C VAL A 203 3.79 2.60 0.10
N MET A 204 3.24 3.02 -1.03
CA MET A 204 3.63 4.25 -1.69
C MET A 204 3.42 5.47 -0.78
N LEU A 205 2.24 5.58 -0.15
CA LEU A 205 1.94 6.64 0.81
C LEU A 205 2.90 6.63 2.00
N LEU A 206 3.15 5.44 2.56
CA LEU A 206 4.06 5.24 3.67
C LEU A 206 5.48 5.70 3.30
N ALA A 207 5.97 5.27 2.14
CA ALA A 207 7.30 5.60 1.65
C ALA A 207 7.49 7.11 1.42
N ILE A 208 6.53 7.76 0.76
CA ILE A 208 6.52 9.22 0.55
C ILE A 208 6.54 9.98 1.90
N SER A 209 5.86 9.46 2.92
CA SER A 209 5.77 10.15 4.21
C SER A 209 7.02 10.05 5.08
N ILE A 210 7.85 9.03 4.86
CA ILE A 210 8.99 8.67 5.73
C ILE A 210 10.33 9.02 5.11
N PHE A 211 10.52 8.72 3.82
CA PHE A 211 11.82 8.80 3.18
C PHE A 211 11.96 10.09 2.35
N PRO A 212 13.15 10.71 2.35
CA PRO A 212 13.42 11.85 1.49
C PRO A 212 13.42 11.41 0.03
N TYR A 213 13.15 12.34 -0.88
CA TYR A 213 13.20 12.07 -2.32
C TYR A 213 14.64 12.19 -2.84
N ALA A 214 15.10 11.21 -3.61
CA ALA A 214 16.52 11.12 -4.02
C ALA A 214 16.91 12.09 -5.15
N ARG A 215 15.98 12.45 -6.05
CA ARG A 215 16.26 13.31 -7.22
C ARG A 215 16.00 14.78 -6.90
N LYS A 216 16.92 15.67 -7.30
CA LYS A 216 16.84 17.11 -7.01
C LYS A 216 16.20 17.97 -8.12
N GLU A 217 16.34 17.57 -9.38
CA GLU A 217 16.03 18.47 -10.51
C GLU A 217 15.01 17.91 -11.50
N ASN A 218 14.76 16.60 -11.56
CA ASN A 218 13.79 15.99 -12.46
C ASN A 218 13.16 14.71 -11.87
N GLY A 219 11.84 14.56 -12.00
CA GLY A 219 11.08 13.36 -11.62
C GLY A 219 9.68 13.65 -11.09
N MET A 220 8.72 12.75 -11.36
CA MET A 220 7.32 12.92 -10.93
C MET A 220 7.15 12.99 -9.40
N GLY A 221 8.08 12.39 -8.65
CA GLY A 221 8.07 12.42 -7.19
C GLY A 221 8.38 13.78 -6.56
N ILE A 222 8.90 14.75 -7.33
CA ILE A 222 9.20 16.11 -6.85
C ILE A 222 7.91 16.81 -6.38
N VAL A 223 6.78 16.56 -7.05
CA VAL A 223 5.48 17.11 -6.68
C VAL A 223 5.11 16.72 -5.24
N PHE A 224 5.45 15.49 -4.83
CA PHE A 224 5.20 15.03 -3.46
C PHE A 224 6.29 15.45 -2.48
N ALA A 225 7.56 15.49 -2.93
CA ALA A 225 8.70 15.94 -2.12
C ALA A 225 8.56 17.42 -1.70
N SER A 226 8.09 18.27 -2.60
CA SER A 226 7.84 19.70 -2.33
C SER A 226 6.71 19.95 -1.33
N SER A 227 5.82 18.97 -1.12
CA SER A 227 4.74 19.04 -0.12
C SER A 227 5.05 18.30 1.19
N GLY A 228 6.12 17.50 1.23
CA GLY A 228 6.52 16.70 2.38
C GLY A 228 7.95 17.02 2.83
N ARG A 229 8.09 17.98 3.76
CA ARG A 229 9.31 18.36 4.49
C ARG A 229 10.51 18.89 3.66
N GLU A 230 10.87 20.12 4.01
CA GLU A 230 12.18 20.80 3.92
C GLU A 230 13.25 20.25 2.96
N PHE A 231 13.32 20.82 1.76
CA PHE A 231 14.61 21.19 1.16
C PHE A 231 14.91 22.64 1.53
N GLY A 232 15.86 22.85 2.45
CA GLY A 232 16.23 24.18 2.88
C GLY A 232 17.11 24.27 4.12
N LYS A 233 17.98 23.29 4.38
CA LYS A 233 19.08 23.43 5.36
C LYS A 233 20.38 22.88 4.79
N ALA A 234 20.77 23.35 3.61
CA ALA A 234 22.13 23.22 3.10
C ALA A 234 22.54 24.39 2.17
N GLN A 235 21.77 25.48 2.10
CA GLN A 235 22.05 26.55 1.15
C GLN A 235 21.61 27.96 1.61
N GLY A 236 21.50 28.16 2.94
CA GLY A 236 21.16 29.45 3.54
C GLY A 236 22.27 30.09 4.38
N GLN A 237 23.48 29.53 4.41
CA GLN A 237 24.63 30.17 5.05
C GLN A 237 25.43 30.93 3.99
N LYS A 238 24.87 32.06 3.52
CA LYS A 238 25.63 33.21 2.96
C LYS A 238 24.80 34.44 2.56
N GLN A 239 23.52 34.55 2.92
CA GLN A 239 22.71 35.74 2.64
C GLN A 239 21.84 36.20 3.83
N GLU A 240 22.38 36.16 5.04
CA GLU A 240 21.78 36.89 6.18
C GLU A 240 22.85 37.77 6.85
N GLN A 241 23.29 38.79 6.12
CA GLN A 241 23.88 40.00 6.69
C GLN A 241 23.45 41.19 5.83
N GLU A 242 22.13 41.44 5.73
CA GLU A 242 21.52 42.74 5.43
C GLU A 242 20.01 42.54 5.17
N GLN A 243 19.19 42.58 6.23
CA GLN A 243 17.78 43.02 6.24
C GLN A 243 17.15 42.70 7.59
N GLY A 244 17.70 43.31 8.64
CA GLY A 244 17.13 43.29 9.98
C GLY A 244 15.86 44.14 10.08
N ARG A 245 14.90 43.63 10.86
CA ARG A 245 13.65 44.25 11.39
C ARG A 245 12.32 44.11 10.66
N ARG A 246 12.23 43.77 9.37
CA ARG A 246 10.92 43.40 8.74
C ARG A 246 10.69 41.88 8.62
N ALA A 247 11.75 41.08 8.66
CA ALA A 247 11.69 39.62 8.50
C ALA A 247 11.07 38.87 9.70
N VAL A 248 11.11 39.43 10.92
CA VAL A 248 10.68 38.70 12.14
C VAL A 248 9.16 38.53 12.22
N HIS A 249 8.39 39.48 11.69
CA HIS A 249 6.91 39.38 11.71
C HIS A 249 6.35 38.48 10.60
N ASP A 250 7.03 38.41 9.45
CA ASP A 250 6.61 37.59 8.31
C ASP A 250 7.13 36.14 8.43
N GLN A 251 8.32 35.93 9.02
CA GLN A 251 8.83 34.60 9.39
C GLN A 251 7.91 33.91 10.41
N GLY A 252 7.34 34.64 11.38
CA GLY A 252 6.41 34.09 12.37
C GLY A 252 5.06 33.62 11.77
N LYS A 253 4.58 34.26 10.70
CA LYS A 253 3.38 33.83 9.96
C LYS A 253 3.68 32.62 9.06
N GLY A 254 4.79 32.66 8.33
CA GLY A 254 5.23 31.55 7.48
C GLY A 254 5.51 30.26 8.27
N GLN A 255 6.16 30.37 9.43
CA GLN A 255 6.43 29.21 10.30
C GLN A 255 5.15 28.61 10.91
N ASN A 256 4.19 29.43 11.35
CA ASN A 256 2.90 28.95 11.85
C ASN A 256 2.05 28.29 10.75
N GLN A 257 2.05 28.86 9.55
CA GLN A 257 1.32 28.29 8.41
C GLN A 257 1.95 26.98 7.92
N LYS A 258 3.29 26.88 7.94
CA LYS A 258 4.04 25.66 7.64
C LYS A 258 3.79 24.57 8.68
N GLN A 259 3.88 24.89 9.98
CA GLN A 259 3.54 23.95 11.06
C GLN A 259 2.07 23.46 10.99
N GLY A 260 1.15 24.34 10.64
CA GLY A 260 -0.26 24.01 10.44
C GLY A 260 -0.48 23.02 9.30
N ASN A 261 0.21 23.20 8.17
CA ASN A 261 0.16 22.27 7.05
C ASN A 261 0.78 20.90 7.37
N ASP A 262 1.92 20.87 8.06
CA ASP A 262 2.55 19.61 8.47
C ASP A 262 1.66 18.79 9.42
N ARG A 263 0.98 19.44 10.37
CA ARG A 263 0.01 18.74 11.25
C ARG A 263 -1.17 18.18 10.47
N ARG A 264 -1.73 18.94 9.52
CA ARG A 264 -2.86 18.51 8.68
C ARG A 264 -2.49 17.37 7.74
N LEU A 265 -1.26 17.34 7.22
CA LEU A 265 -0.79 16.24 6.40
C LEU A 265 -0.64 14.96 7.25
N ARG A 266 -0.01 15.05 8.42
CA ARG A 266 0.15 13.91 9.35
C ARG A 266 -1.18 13.32 9.81
N SER A 267 -2.19 14.15 10.12
CA SER A 267 -3.51 13.65 10.50
C SER A 267 -4.19 12.89 9.35
N ARG A 268 -4.07 13.38 8.12
CA ARG A 268 -4.61 12.70 6.92
C ARG A 268 -3.90 11.37 6.63
N LEU A 269 -2.58 11.32 6.82
CA LEU A 269 -1.81 10.08 6.72
C LEU A 269 -2.27 9.04 7.75
N TYR A 270 -2.45 9.47 8.99
CA TYR A 270 -2.94 8.60 10.07
C TYR A 270 -4.34 8.06 9.76
N VAL A 271 -5.26 8.92 9.30
CA VAL A 271 -6.60 8.49 8.88
C VAL A 271 -6.52 7.47 7.75
N SER A 272 -5.69 7.69 6.73
CA SER A 272 -5.51 6.75 5.62
C SER A 272 -4.98 5.39 6.09
N ALA A 273 -4.02 5.38 7.03
CA ALA A 273 -3.50 4.18 7.66
C ALA A 273 -4.58 3.39 8.38
N VAL A 274 -5.32 4.06 9.26
CA VAL A 274 -6.41 3.47 10.05
C VAL A 274 -7.49 2.91 9.14
N VAL A 275 -7.92 3.67 8.13
CA VAL A 275 -8.91 3.21 7.15
C VAL A 275 -8.41 1.99 6.38
N THR A 276 -7.14 1.96 5.96
CA THR A 276 -6.56 0.82 5.25
C THR A 276 -6.53 -0.43 6.10
N VAL A 277 -6.10 -0.32 7.37
CA VAL A 277 -6.09 -1.45 8.32
C VAL A 277 -7.50 -1.96 8.59
N ILE A 278 -8.44 -1.06 8.87
CA ILE A 278 -9.83 -1.41 9.14
C ILE A 278 -10.42 -2.11 7.92
N LEU A 279 -10.28 -1.53 6.72
CA LEU A 279 -10.78 -2.13 5.48
C LEU A 279 -10.17 -3.51 5.24
N GLY A 280 -8.85 -3.65 5.39
CA GLY A 280 -8.16 -4.93 5.26
C GLY A 280 -8.67 -5.97 6.25
N THR A 281 -8.86 -5.57 7.51
CA THR A 281 -9.34 -6.46 8.58
C THR A 281 -10.81 -6.83 8.40
N VAL A 282 -11.65 -5.91 7.94
CA VAL A 282 -13.06 -6.18 7.66
C VAL A 282 -13.20 -7.12 6.46
N VAL A 283 -12.40 -6.93 5.41
CA VAL A 283 -12.48 -7.75 4.19
C VAL A 283 -11.89 -9.14 4.37
N ALA A 284 -10.77 -9.27 5.09
CA ALA A 284 -9.98 -10.50 5.13
C ALA A 284 -9.54 -10.94 6.54
N GLY A 285 -10.05 -10.32 7.61
CA GLY A 285 -9.72 -10.66 8.98
C GLY A 285 -8.24 -10.54 9.28
N THR A 286 -7.69 -11.57 9.93
CA THR A 286 -6.28 -11.64 10.32
C THR A 286 -5.31 -11.59 9.14
N ARG A 287 -5.71 -12.11 7.96
CA ARG A 287 -4.88 -12.04 6.75
C ARG A 287 -4.70 -10.61 6.27
N GLY A 288 -5.75 -9.79 6.32
CA GLY A 288 -5.66 -8.38 5.96
C GLY A 288 -4.74 -7.60 6.88
N ALA A 289 -4.84 -7.84 8.19
CA ALA A 289 -3.94 -7.23 9.19
C ALA A 289 -2.48 -7.69 9.02
N LEU A 290 -2.27 -8.98 8.72
CA LEU A 290 -0.94 -9.52 8.46
C LEU A 290 -0.33 -8.93 7.18
N ALA A 291 -1.09 -8.87 6.09
CA ALA A 291 -0.65 -8.25 4.84
C ALA A 291 -0.24 -6.79 5.04
N PHE A 292 -1.07 -6.01 5.75
CA PHE A 292 -0.73 -4.63 6.09
C PHE A 292 0.59 -4.53 6.87
N THR A 293 0.77 -5.38 7.87
CA THR A 293 1.96 -5.39 8.72
C THR A 293 3.21 -5.75 7.94
N LEU A 294 3.17 -6.83 7.15
CA LEU A 294 4.30 -7.29 6.36
C LEU A 294 4.66 -6.30 5.25
N CYS A 295 3.68 -5.75 4.53
CA CYS A 295 3.93 -4.73 3.51
C CYS A 295 4.55 -3.47 4.11
N SER A 296 4.06 -3.02 5.27
CA SER A 296 4.65 -1.89 6.00
C SER A 296 6.07 -2.19 6.45
N LEU A 297 6.34 -3.40 6.95
CA LEU A 297 7.69 -3.81 7.37
C LEU A 297 8.66 -3.87 6.20
N VAL A 298 8.28 -4.51 5.09
CA VAL A 298 9.09 -4.57 3.86
C VAL A 298 9.43 -3.15 3.39
N THR A 299 8.43 -2.26 3.38
CA THR A 299 8.63 -0.85 3.00
C THR A 299 9.62 -0.14 3.89
N LEU A 300 9.53 -0.32 5.21
CA LEU A 300 10.41 0.34 6.16
C LEU A 300 11.84 -0.21 6.09
N LEU A 301 12.01 -1.53 5.97
CA LEU A 301 13.33 -2.17 5.95
C LEU A 301 14.04 -1.93 4.62
N TRP A 302 13.36 -2.22 3.50
CA TRP A 302 13.93 -2.04 2.18
C TRP A 302 14.10 -0.56 1.84
N GLY A 303 13.09 0.27 2.16
CA GLY A 303 13.17 1.72 1.97
C GLY A 303 14.33 2.35 2.75
N ARG A 304 14.62 1.90 3.99
CA ARG A 304 15.80 2.36 4.74
C ARG A 304 17.10 1.99 4.05
N ARG A 305 17.22 0.74 3.59
CA ARG A 305 18.43 0.26 2.91
C ARG A 305 18.68 1.03 1.61
N VAL A 306 17.65 1.17 0.78
CA VAL A 306 17.75 1.89 -0.50
C VAL A 306 17.99 3.38 -0.26
N SER A 307 17.30 3.99 0.70
CA SER A 307 17.51 5.40 1.06
C SER A 307 18.91 5.67 1.62
N ALA A 308 19.51 4.71 2.33
CA ALA A 308 20.89 4.84 2.80
C ALA A 308 21.90 4.83 1.65
N PHE A 309 21.62 4.08 0.59
CA PHE A 309 22.46 4.02 -0.62
C PHE A 309 22.26 5.23 -1.55
N LEU A 310 21.01 5.55 -1.89
CA LEU A 310 20.67 6.59 -2.86
C LEU A 310 20.44 7.98 -2.26
N GLY A 311 20.53 8.13 -0.93
CA GLY A 311 20.19 9.37 -0.23
C GLY A 311 18.71 9.74 -0.29
N GLY A 312 17.83 8.77 -0.54
CA GLY A 312 16.38 8.93 -0.65
C GLY A 312 15.73 7.85 -1.51
N LEU A 313 14.44 7.98 -1.80
CA LEU A 313 13.70 7.13 -2.74
C LEU A 313 13.33 7.88 -4.02
N THR A 314 13.23 7.17 -5.14
CA THR A 314 12.76 7.70 -6.43
C THR A 314 11.29 7.30 -6.68
N GLY A 315 10.69 7.82 -7.77
CA GLY A 315 9.36 7.39 -8.20
C GLY A 315 9.33 5.91 -8.55
N ASP A 316 10.39 5.45 -9.21
CA ASP A 316 10.56 4.07 -9.66
C ASP A 316 10.59 3.10 -8.46
N ILE A 317 11.26 3.50 -7.37
CA ILE A 317 11.28 2.71 -6.13
C ILE A 317 9.89 2.65 -5.47
N TYR A 318 9.07 3.70 -5.59
CA TYR A 318 7.68 3.63 -5.15
C TYR A 318 6.88 2.62 -5.98
N GLY A 319 7.10 2.57 -7.29
CA GLY A 319 6.53 1.55 -8.18
C GLY A 319 6.98 0.14 -7.80
N ALA A 320 8.28 -0.06 -7.62
CA ALA A 320 8.87 -1.33 -7.18
C ALA A 320 8.28 -1.81 -5.83
N LEU A 321 8.14 -0.90 -4.86
CA LEU A 321 7.49 -1.18 -3.58
C LEU A 321 6.04 -1.66 -3.76
N CYS A 322 5.29 -1.05 -4.68
CA CYS A 322 3.93 -1.49 -4.97
C CYS A 322 3.90 -2.93 -5.47
N GLU A 323 4.73 -3.25 -6.47
CA GLU A 323 4.80 -4.59 -7.06
C GLU A 323 5.21 -5.66 -6.03
N ILE A 324 6.25 -5.38 -5.24
CA ILE A 324 6.71 -6.27 -4.18
C ILE A 324 5.60 -6.49 -3.14
N CYS A 325 4.89 -5.44 -2.72
CA CYS A 325 3.84 -5.55 -1.71
C CYS A 325 2.56 -6.20 -2.22
N GLU A 326 2.27 -6.11 -3.52
CA GLU A 326 1.23 -6.90 -4.16
C GLU A 326 1.57 -8.39 -4.09
N VAL A 327 2.82 -8.79 -4.41
CA VAL A 327 3.29 -10.18 -4.27
C VAL A 327 3.22 -10.65 -2.81
N VAL A 328 3.70 -9.84 -1.86
CA VAL A 328 3.61 -10.16 -0.42
C VAL A 328 2.16 -10.36 0.01
N THR A 329 1.25 -9.51 -0.46
CA THR A 329 -0.18 -9.64 -0.16
C THR A 329 -0.73 -10.94 -0.72
N LEU A 330 -0.49 -11.26 -1.99
CA LEU A 330 -0.94 -12.52 -2.59
C LEU A 330 -0.37 -13.74 -1.85
N LEU A 331 0.90 -13.68 -1.43
CA LEU A 331 1.56 -14.73 -0.65
C LEU A 331 0.86 -14.97 0.70
N VAL A 332 0.50 -13.90 1.43
CA VAL A 332 -0.24 -14.01 2.71
C VAL A 332 -1.55 -14.78 2.54
N PHE A 333 -2.20 -14.66 1.38
CA PHE A 333 -3.43 -15.40 1.10
C PHE A 333 -3.19 -16.84 0.64
N CYS A 334 -1.99 -17.17 0.16
CA CYS A 334 -1.60 -18.55 -0.17
C CYS A 334 -1.18 -19.35 1.06
N VAL A 335 -0.63 -18.69 2.10
CA VAL A 335 -0.22 -19.39 3.33
C VAL A 335 -1.43 -19.76 4.18
N GLY A 336 -1.53 -21.05 4.53
CA GLY A 336 -2.57 -21.60 5.40
C GLY A 336 -2.37 -21.22 6.87
N ILE A 337 -2.69 -19.96 7.21
CA ILE A 337 -2.81 -19.45 8.58
C ILE A 337 -4.28 -19.49 9.03
#